data_AF-A0A3A6JPM4-F1
#
_entry.id   AF-A0A3A6JPM4-F1
#
_cell.length_a   1.000
_cell.length_b   1.000
_cell.length_c   1.000
_cell.angle_alpha   90.00
_cell.angle_beta   90.00
_cell.angle_gamma   90.00
#
_symmetry.space_group_name_H-M   'P 1'
#
loop_
_entity.id
_entity.type
_entity.pdbx_description
1 polymer ?
#
loop_
_entity_poly.entity_id
_entity_poly.type
_entity_poly.pdbx_seq_one_letter_code
_entity_poly.pdbx_strand_id
1 'polypeptide(L)'
;MVICGQEFEFSILNANDMDRFEDANEQMQQAGRAETKRFNHGGVRLGDYMRAQARIVMHCIDEILGAGASDRLGLDENNAAPIYDVLDAINEACKAEKQHYADRIPKPQPMNRAQRRAEKKARQRTQTAGHIVGQQPVSFPAQPPAAQMVKRVDKAARRKALLAELAALEND
;
A
#
# COMPACT_ATOMS: atom_id res chain seq x y z
N MET A 1 10.88 8.15 14.52
CA MET A 1 9.44 7.93 14.83
C MET A 1 9.23 7.81 16.34
N VAL A 2 8.09 8.26 16.89
CA VAL A 2 7.76 8.13 18.33
C VAL A 2 6.71 7.04 18.53
N ILE A 3 7.03 6.00 19.29
CA ILE A 3 6.15 4.87 19.61
C ILE A 3 6.02 4.78 21.13
N CYS A 4 4.78 4.78 21.64
CA CYS A 4 4.50 4.70 23.09
C CYS A 4 5.32 5.68 23.95
N GLY A 5 5.56 6.90 23.45
CA GLY A 5 6.34 7.93 24.13
C GLY A 5 7.87 7.81 24.01
N GLN A 6 8.38 6.85 23.24
CA GLN A 6 9.81 6.64 23.02
C GLN A 6 10.22 6.92 21.57
N GLU A 7 11.40 7.52 21.39
CA GLU A 7 11.98 7.78 20.07
C GLU A 7 12.74 6.57 19.52
N PHE A 8 12.49 6.29 18.25
CA PHE A 8 13.13 5.25 17.45
C PHE A 8 13.62 5.81 16.11
N GLU A 9 14.78 5.34 15.66
CA GLU A 9 15.35 5.66 14.36
C GLU A 9 14.71 4.77 13.28
N PHE A 10 13.51 5.19 12.87
CA PHE A 10 12.72 4.56 11.83
C PHE A 10 11.87 5.62 11.13
N SER A 11 11.73 5.51 9.82
CA SER A 11 10.84 6.31 8.99
C SER A 11 10.21 5.44 7.90
N ILE A 12 8.88 5.51 7.76
CA ILE A 12 8.18 4.77 6.69
C ILE A 12 8.44 5.37 5.29
N LEU A 13 9.14 6.50 5.21
CA LEU A 13 9.51 7.17 3.96
C LEU A 13 10.98 6.94 3.59
N ASN A 14 11.74 6.25 4.45
CA ASN A 14 13.10 5.81 4.16
C ASN A 14 13.06 4.44 3.51
N ALA A 15 13.71 4.29 2.35
CA ALA A 15 13.73 3.02 1.60
C ALA A 15 14.37 1.88 2.41
N ASN A 16 15.49 2.13 3.08
CA ASN A 16 16.17 1.10 3.87
C ASN A 16 15.32 0.63 5.06
N ASP A 17 14.58 1.55 5.68
CA ASP A 17 13.68 1.23 6.78
C ASP A 17 12.43 0.49 6.28
N MET A 18 11.95 0.81 5.08
CA MET A 18 10.87 0.07 4.43
C MET A 18 11.28 -1.36 4.12
N ASP A 19 12.47 -1.56 3.53
CA ASP A 19 13.00 -2.90 3.26
C ASP A 19 13.11 -3.70 4.56
N ARG A 20 13.66 -3.10 5.62
CA ARG A 20 13.73 -3.70 6.97
C ARG A 20 12.35 -4.08 7.50
N PHE A 21 11.34 -3.22 7.29
CA PHE A 21 9.96 -3.49 7.71
C PHE A 21 9.32 -4.64 6.93
N GLU A 22 9.51 -4.68 5.62
CA GLU A 22 9.00 -5.75 4.76
C GLU A 22 9.65 -7.10 5.09
N ASP A 23 10.98 -7.13 5.23
CA ASP A 23 11.75 -8.32 5.61
C ASP A 23 11.32 -8.85 6.98
N ALA A 24 11.23 -7.97 7.99
CA ALA A 24 10.80 -8.35 9.33
C ALA A 24 9.38 -8.93 9.34
N ASN A 25 8.46 -8.32 8.59
CA ASN A 25 7.09 -8.81 8.48
C ASN A 25 7.03 -10.15 7.74
N GLU A 26 7.79 -10.35 6.66
CA GLU A 26 7.86 -11.64 5.96
C GLU A 26 8.38 -12.75 6.88
N GLN A 27 9.48 -12.50 7.60
CA GLN A 27 10.04 -13.44 8.57
C GLN A 27 9.03 -13.77 9.68
N MET A 28 8.34 -12.75 10.22
CA MET A 28 7.29 -12.92 11.21
C MET A 28 6.15 -13.81 10.68
N GLN A 29 5.69 -13.58 9.46
CA GLN A 29 4.63 -14.40 8.85
C GLN A 29 5.10 -15.84 8.61
N GLN A 30 6.34 -16.04 8.18
CA GLN A 30 6.91 -17.37 7.98
C GLN A 30 7.04 -18.13 9.31
N ALA A 31 7.61 -17.49 10.33
CA ALA A 31 7.75 -18.05 11.68
C ALA A 31 6.37 -18.34 12.30
N GLY A 32 5.42 -17.42 12.15
CA GLY A 32 4.04 -17.59 12.59
C GLY A 32 3.38 -18.81 11.96
N ARG A 33 3.48 -18.97 10.62
CA ARG A 33 2.98 -20.15 9.91
C ARG A 33 3.65 -21.45 10.38
N ALA A 34 4.95 -21.43 10.62
CA ALA A 34 5.68 -22.59 11.13
C ALA A 34 5.18 -22.98 12.53
N GLU A 35 5.01 -22.00 13.42
CA GLU A 35 4.53 -22.23 14.78
C GLU A 35 3.06 -22.68 14.81
N THR A 36 2.18 -22.11 13.97
CA THR A 36 0.80 -22.59 13.80
C THR A 36 0.77 -24.05 13.31
N LYS A 37 1.66 -24.43 12.38
CA LYS A 37 1.76 -25.84 11.93
C LYS A 37 2.18 -26.78 13.05
N ARG A 38 3.11 -26.34 13.92
CA ARG A 38 3.56 -27.11 15.09
C ARG A 38 2.45 -27.26 16.11
N PHE A 39 1.71 -26.19 16.39
CA PHE A 39 0.53 -26.24 17.25
C PHE A 39 -0.54 -27.19 16.71
N ASN A 40 -0.83 -27.13 15.41
CA ASN A 40 -1.82 -27.98 14.75
C ASN A 40 -1.42 -29.46 14.70
N HIS A 41 -0.12 -29.78 14.77
CA HIS A 41 0.35 -31.17 14.91
C HIS A 41 0.07 -31.77 16.29
N GLY A 42 -0.43 -30.97 17.23
CA GLY A 42 -0.71 -31.39 18.60
C GLY A 42 0.54 -31.42 19.48
N GLY A 43 0.33 -31.60 20.78
CA GLY A 43 1.42 -31.67 21.76
C GLY A 43 1.93 -30.33 22.30
N VAL A 44 1.41 -29.20 21.82
CA VAL A 44 1.69 -27.85 22.34
C VAL A 44 0.44 -27.32 23.05
N ARG A 45 0.58 -26.82 24.28
CA ARG A 45 -0.53 -26.20 24.99
C ARG A 45 -0.83 -24.83 24.39
N LEU A 46 -2.09 -24.42 24.41
CA LEU A 46 -2.50 -23.10 23.89
C LEU A 46 -1.70 -21.94 24.48
N GLY A 47 -1.42 -21.98 25.80
CA GLY A 47 -0.60 -20.96 26.45
C GLY A 47 0.84 -20.89 25.92
N ASP A 48 1.45 -22.04 25.63
CA ASP A 48 2.81 -22.10 25.09
C ASP A 48 2.85 -21.59 23.64
N TYR A 49 1.81 -21.90 22.86
CA TYR A 49 1.61 -21.33 21.52
C TYR A 49 1.46 -19.80 21.56
N MET A 50 0.66 -19.26 22.49
CA MET A 50 0.47 -17.80 22.62
C MET A 50 1.79 -17.10 22.97
N ARG A 51 2.60 -17.67 23.89
CA ARG A 51 3.95 -17.12 24.19
C ARG A 51 4.88 -17.21 22.98
N ALA A 52 4.81 -18.30 22.22
CA ALA A 52 5.62 -18.44 21.01
C ALA A 52 5.24 -17.40 19.94
N GLN A 53 3.94 -17.14 19.73
CA GLN A 53 3.46 -16.07 18.86
C GLN A 53 3.90 -14.69 19.37
N ALA A 54 3.81 -14.44 20.68
CA ALA A 54 4.27 -13.18 21.29
C ALA A 54 5.76 -12.93 21.03
N ARG A 55 6.62 -13.95 21.22
CA ARG A 55 8.05 -13.86 20.89
C ARG A 55 8.31 -13.56 19.42
N ILE A 56 7.55 -14.17 18.51
CA ILE A 56 7.67 -13.92 17.06
C ILE A 56 7.36 -12.46 16.73
N VAL A 57 6.30 -11.90 17.34
CA VAL A 57 5.93 -10.49 17.13
C VAL A 57 6.93 -9.53 17.80
N MET A 58 7.38 -9.83 19.02
CA MET A 58 8.40 -9.02 19.71
C MET A 58 9.70 -8.96 18.91
N HIS A 59 10.14 -10.09 18.36
CA HIS A 59 11.30 -10.13 17.45
C HIS A 59 11.07 -9.27 16.20
N CYS A 60 9.87 -9.30 15.60
CA CYS A 60 9.53 -8.42 14.48
C CYS A 60 9.64 -6.95 14.86
N ILE A 61 9.18 -6.57 16.06
CA ILE A 61 9.31 -5.20 16.58
C ILE A 61 10.78 -4.81 16.75
N ASP A 62 11.63 -5.71 17.23
CA ASP A 62 13.08 -5.49 17.35
C ASP A 62 13.74 -5.30 15.99
N GLU A 63 13.38 -6.10 14.98
CA GLU A 63 13.90 -5.91 13.63
C GLU A 63 13.42 -4.57 13.03
N ILE A 64 12.16 -4.18 13.23
CA ILE A 64 11.61 -2.93 12.70
C ILE A 64 12.19 -1.71 13.41
N LEU A 65 12.24 -1.69 14.74
CA LEU A 65 12.58 -0.48 15.52
C LEU A 65 14.03 -0.47 16.02
N GLY A 66 14.77 -1.55 15.81
CA GLY A 66 16.13 -1.75 16.28
C GLY A 66 16.19 -2.73 17.47
N ALA A 67 17.30 -3.47 17.56
CA ALA A 67 17.48 -4.51 18.56
C ALA A 67 17.21 -4.01 20.00
N GLY A 68 16.40 -4.77 20.75
CA GLY A 68 16.00 -4.44 22.11
C GLY A 68 14.92 -3.35 22.21
N ALA A 69 14.26 -3.00 21.11
CA ALA A 69 13.08 -2.13 21.13
C ALA A 69 11.93 -2.74 21.93
N SER A 70 11.70 -4.05 21.82
CA SER A 70 10.68 -4.77 22.56
C SER A 70 10.90 -4.66 24.08
N ASP A 71 12.14 -4.85 24.54
CA ASP A 71 12.55 -4.66 25.93
C ASP A 71 12.39 -3.21 26.39
N ARG A 72 12.83 -2.25 25.56
CA ARG A 72 12.67 -0.81 25.84
C ARG A 72 11.20 -0.43 26.00
N LEU A 73 10.32 -1.04 25.21
CA LEU A 73 8.87 -0.85 25.27
C LEU A 73 8.20 -1.65 26.41
N GLY A 74 8.96 -2.45 27.16
CA GLY A 74 8.46 -3.24 28.28
C GLY A 74 7.53 -4.38 27.86
N LEU A 75 7.74 -4.92 26.66
CA LEU A 75 6.94 -6.03 26.14
C LEU A 75 7.32 -7.35 26.83
N ASP A 76 6.32 -8.18 27.09
CA ASP A 76 6.48 -9.48 27.73
C ASP A 76 5.71 -10.56 26.97
N GLU A 77 6.32 -11.73 26.82
CA GLU A 77 5.72 -12.85 26.09
C GLU A 77 4.47 -13.43 26.77
N ASN A 78 4.27 -13.18 28.06
CA ASN A 78 3.10 -13.65 28.79
C ASN A 78 1.92 -12.68 28.72
N ASN A 79 2.11 -11.46 28.22
CA ASN A 79 1.06 -10.47 28.09
C ASN A 79 1.03 -9.87 26.68
N ALA A 80 0.09 -10.36 25.87
CA ALA A 80 -0.05 -9.92 24.48
C ALA A 80 -0.68 -8.53 24.32
N ALA A 81 -1.39 -8.00 25.34
CA ALA A 81 -2.12 -6.74 25.18
C ALA A 81 -1.18 -5.55 24.85
N PRO A 82 -0.09 -5.30 25.60
CA PRO A 82 0.88 -4.26 25.25
C PRO A 82 1.53 -4.44 23.87
N ILE A 83 1.67 -5.69 23.40
CA ILE A 83 2.23 -5.96 22.07
C ILE A 83 1.30 -5.41 20.99
N TYR A 84 -0.02 -5.63 21.12
CA TYR A 84 -0.99 -5.06 20.19
C TYR A 84 -1.05 -3.53 20.26
N ASP A 85 -0.99 -2.95 21.45
CA ASP A 85 -0.94 -1.49 21.62
C ASP A 85 0.28 -0.88 20.91
N VAL A 86 1.44 -1.54 20.98
CA VAL A 86 2.65 -1.12 20.26
C VAL A 86 2.47 -1.25 18.75
N LEU A 87 1.90 -2.35 18.25
CA LEU A 87 1.64 -2.52 16.81
C LEU A 87 0.70 -1.43 16.27
N ASP A 88 -0.34 -1.09 17.03
CA ASP A 88 -1.25 0.00 16.68
C ASP A 88 -0.54 1.35 16.72
N ALA A 89 0.30 1.60 17.73
CA ALA A 89 1.11 2.82 17.80
C ALA A 89 2.08 2.95 16.61
N ILE A 90 2.69 1.85 16.16
CA ILE A 90 3.54 1.82 14.95
C ILE A 90 2.71 2.18 13.71
N ASN A 91 1.55 1.57 13.54
CA ASN A 91 0.65 1.85 12.42
C ASN A 91 0.21 3.32 12.40
N GLU A 92 -0.21 3.87 13.55
CA GLU A 92 -0.63 5.26 13.66
C GLU A 92 0.52 6.23 13.43
N ALA A 93 1.73 5.94 13.94
CA ALA A 93 2.90 6.77 13.70
C ALA A 93 3.31 6.77 12.21
N CYS A 94 3.20 5.63 11.53
CA CYS A 94 3.43 5.52 10.09
C CYS A 94 2.40 6.34 9.29
N LYS A 95 1.11 6.29 9.66
CA LYS A 95 0.06 7.10 9.04
C LYS A 95 0.31 8.59 9.27
N ALA A 96 0.64 8.98 10.51
CA ALA A 96 0.91 10.36 10.88
C ALA A 96 2.11 10.93 10.10
N GLU A 97 3.18 10.15 9.93
CA GLU A 97 4.33 10.55 9.13
C GLU A 97 3.94 10.78 7.66
N LYS A 98 3.24 9.82 7.03
CA LYS A 98 2.74 9.98 5.65
C LYS A 98 1.85 11.21 5.50
N GLN A 99 0.95 11.42 6.46
CA GLN A 99 0.02 12.55 6.45
C GLN A 99 0.74 13.89 6.59
N HIS A 100 1.71 13.98 7.51
CA HIS A 100 2.50 15.20 7.72
C HIS A 100 3.23 15.64 6.45
N TYR A 101 3.79 14.71 5.67
CA TYR A 101 4.40 15.05 4.39
C TYR A 101 3.38 15.31 3.28
N ALA A 102 2.25 14.61 3.27
CA ALA A 102 1.16 14.88 2.32
C ALA A 102 0.58 16.30 2.51
N ASP A 103 0.46 16.79 3.73
CA ASP A 103 -0.04 18.14 4.02
C ASP A 103 0.95 19.25 3.67
N ARG A 104 2.26 18.93 3.57
CA ARG A 104 3.27 19.87 3.04
C ARG A 104 3.13 20.08 1.54
N ILE A 105 2.52 19.14 0.81
CA ILE A 105 2.30 19.27 -0.63
C ILE A 105 1.17 20.29 -0.85
N PRO A 106 1.40 21.40 -1.58
CA PRO A 106 0.37 22.39 -1.85
C PRO A 106 -0.86 21.76 -2.49
N LYS A 107 -2.00 21.80 -1.80
CA LYS A 107 -3.27 21.32 -2.33
C LYS A 107 -3.71 22.29 -3.45
N PRO A 108 -4.11 21.79 -4.62
CA PRO A 108 -4.62 22.65 -5.69
C PRO A 108 -5.77 23.51 -5.15
N GLN A 109 -5.69 24.83 -5.31
CA GLN A 109 -6.80 25.69 -4.92
C GLN A 109 -8.06 25.27 -5.70
N PRO A 110 -9.22 25.19 -5.03
CA PRO A 110 -10.47 24.86 -5.70
C PRO A 110 -10.76 25.92 -6.76
N MET A 111 -10.53 25.60 -8.03
CA MET A 111 -10.82 26.53 -9.12
C MET A 111 -12.32 26.59 -9.39
N ASN A 112 -12.83 27.82 -9.46
CA ASN A 112 -14.18 28.08 -9.93
C ASN A 112 -14.38 27.63 -11.38
N ARG A 113 -15.64 27.41 -11.78
CA ARG A 113 -15.99 26.90 -13.13
C ARG A 113 -15.41 27.77 -14.25
N ALA A 114 -15.34 29.09 -14.05
CA ALA A 114 -14.73 30.03 -14.99
C ALA A 114 -13.21 29.83 -15.12
N GLN A 115 -12.49 29.66 -14.01
CA GLN A 115 -11.05 29.39 -14.01
C GLN A 115 -10.72 28.03 -14.65
N ARG A 116 -11.53 26.99 -14.39
CA ARG A 116 -11.42 25.68 -15.08
C ARG A 116 -11.57 25.79 -16.60
N ARG A 117 -12.45 26.67 -17.08
CA ARG A 117 -12.63 26.93 -18.52
C ARG A 117 -11.46 27.72 -19.11
N ALA A 118 -10.94 28.70 -18.38
CA ALA A 118 -9.79 29.49 -18.79
C ALA A 118 -8.51 28.64 -18.89
N GLU A 119 -8.24 27.79 -17.90
CA GLU A 119 -7.06 26.90 -17.89
C GLU A 119 -7.13 25.85 -19.01
N LYS A 120 -8.32 25.28 -19.29
CA LYS A 120 -8.51 24.38 -20.44
C LYS A 120 -8.21 25.08 -21.77
N LYS A 121 -8.65 26.33 -21.93
CA LYS A 121 -8.35 27.14 -23.13
C LYS A 121 -6.86 27.48 -23.23
N ALA A 122 -6.21 27.80 -22.11
CA ALA A 122 -4.77 28.06 -22.06
C ALA A 122 -3.95 26.81 -22.40
N ARG A 123 -4.26 25.66 -21.80
CA ARG A 123 -3.62 24.37 -22.11
C ARG A 123 -3.84 23.93 -23.57
N GLN A 124 -5.02 24.15 -24.13
CA GLN A 124 -5.25 23.90 -25.57
C GLN A 124 -4.38 24.81 -26.43
N ARG A 125 -4.30 26.11 -26.12
CA ARG A 125 -3.42 27.04 -26.85
C ARG A 125 -1.95 26.65 -26.76
N THR A 126 -1.45 26.23 -25.59
CA THR A 126 -0.06 25.79 -25.44
C THR A 126 0.22 24.46 -26.15
N GLN A 127 -0.72 23.51 -26.16
CA GLN A 127 -0.61 22.28 -26.95
C GLN A 127 -0.58 22.57 -28.45
N THR A 128 -1.38 23.54 -28.90
CA THR A 128 -1.43 23.95 -30.31
C THR A 128 -0.19 24.75 -30.71
N ALA A 129 0.35 25.59 -29.82
CA ALA A 129 1.57 26.36 -30.04
C ALA A 129 2.85 25.49 -29.97
N GLY A 130 2.86 24.43 -29.16
CA GLY A 130 3.93 23.44 -29.11
C GLY A 130 3.92 22.45 -30.28
N HIS A 131 2.87 22.42 -31.10
CA HIS A 131 2.80 21.56 -32.28
C HIS A 131 3.56 22.14 -33.49
N ILE A 132 4.16 23.33 -33.38
CA ILE A 132 4.93 23.96 -34.46
C ILE A 132 6.42 24.06 -34.10
N VAL A 133 7.05 23.03 -33.54
CA VAL A 133 8.49 22.76 -33.79
C VAL A 133 8.74 21.25 -33.66
N GLY A 134 8.85 20.59 -34.81
CA GLY A 134 9.74 19.43 -34.99
C GLY A 134 9.27 18.05 -34.58
N GLN A 135 8.24 17.49 -35.23
CA GLN A 135 8.27 16.05 -35.57
C GLN A 135 7.66 15.86 -36.96
N GLN A 136 8.53 15.64 -37.95
CA GLN A 136 8.15 15.11 -39.25
C GLN A 136 7.53 13.72 -39.01
N PRO A 137 6.28 13.45 -39.43
CA PRO A 137 5.68 12.15 -39.20
C PRO A 137 6.43 11.11 -40.03
N VAL A 138 7.19 10.23 -39.37
CA VAL A 138 7.68 9.01 -39.99
C VAL A 138 6.46 8.16 -40.36
N SER A 139 6.23 8.01 -41.66
CA SER A 139 5.17 7.19 -42.22
C SER A 139 5.50 5.72 -41.94
N PHE A 140 4.86 5.12 -40.95
CA PHE A 140 4.75 3.66 -40.87
C PHE A 140 3.60 3.22 -41.79
N PRO A 141 3.75 2.13 -42.55
CA PRO A 141 2.68 1.64 -43.42
C PRO A 141 1.43 1.35 -42.59
N ALA A 142 0.30 1.90 -43.04
CA ALA A 142 -0.99 1.80 -42.36
C ALA A 142 -1.38 0.33 -42.13
N GLN A 143 -1.64 -0.03 -40.87
CA GLN A 143 -2.27 -1.30 -40.55
C GLN A 143 -3.67 -1.36 -41.19
N PRO A 144 -4.07 -2.50 -41.79
CA PRO A 144 -5.30 -2.59 -42.55
C PRO A 144 -6.55 -2.35 -41.66
N PRO A 145 -7.60 -1.70 -42.20
CA PRO A 145 -8.81 -1.29 -41.46
C PRO A 145 -9.55 -2.40 -40.70
N ALA A 146 -9.37 -3.66 -41.11
CA ALA A 146 -10.03 -4.81 -40.51
C ALA A 146 -9.64 -5.02 -39.04
N ALA A 147 -8.40 -4.73 -38.64
CA ALA A 147 -7.94 -4.96 -37.25
C ALA A 147 -8.57 -4.01 -36.22
N GLN A 148 -9.06 -2.83 -36.66
CA GLN A 148 -9.74 -1.87 -35.77
C GLN A 148 -11.21 -2.23 -35.53
N MET A 149 -11.87 -2.93 -36.46
CA MET A 149 -13.26 -3.37 -36.29
C MET A 149 -13.38 -4.54 -35.30
N VAL A 150 -12.42 -5.48 -35.30
CA VAL A 150 -12.43 -6.65 -34.40
C VAL A 150 -12.32 -6.22 -32.93
N LYS A 151 -11.46 -5.25 -32.61
CA LYS A 151 -11.30 -4.73 -31.23
C LYS A 151 -12.52 -3.99 -30.68
N ARG A 152 -13.34 -3.37 -31.53
CA ARG A 152 -14.54 -2.64 -31.10
C ARG A 152 -15.71 -3.57 -30.82
N VAL A 153 -15.85 -4.65 -31.61
CA VAL A 153 -16.89 -5.67 -31.41
C VAL A 153 -16.65 -6.43 -30.11
N ASP A 154 -15.40 -6.74 -29.76
CA ASP A 154 -15.04 -7.45 -28.53
C ASP A 154 -15.36 -6.67 -27.25
N LYS A 155 -15.11 -5.35 -27.24
CA LYS A 155 -15.30 -4.53 -26.03
C LYS A 155 -16.78 -4.35 -25.68
N ALA A 156 -17.65 -4.27 -26.69
CA ALA A 156 -19.10 -4.17 -26.48
C ALA A 156 -19.69 -5.49 -25.98
N ALA A 157 -19.25 -6.62 -26.55
CA ALA A 157 -19.65 -7.95 -26.09
C ALA A 157 -19.22 -8.22 -24.64
N ARG A 158 -17.96 -7.88 -24.29
CA ARG A 158 -17.43 -8.02 -22.94
C ARG A 158 -18.14 -7.15 -21.91
N ARG A 159 -18.58 -5.94 -22.30
CA ARG A 159 -19.40 -5.07 -21.43
C ARG A 159 -20.79 -5.66 -21.19
N LYS A 160 -21.41 -6.27 -22.19
CA LYS A 160 -22.72 -6.91 -22.05
C LYS A 160 -22.66 -8.15 -21.14
N ALA A 161 -21.59 -8.95 -21.26
CA ALA A 161 -21.36 -10.10 -20.38
C ALA A 161 -21.18 -9.68 -18.91
N LEU A 162 -20.35 -8.65 -18.64
CA LEU A 162 -20.16 -8.13 -17.28
C LEU A 162 -21.44 -7.57 -16.66
N LEU A 163 -22.30 -6.93 -17.45
CA LEU A 163 -23.59 -6.43 -16.95
C LEU A 163 -24.58 -7.56 -16.64
N ALA A 164 -24.54 -8.66 -17.39
CA ALA A 164 -25.38 -9.83 -17.11
C ALA A 164 -24.89 -10.58 -15.85
N GLU A 165 -23.57 -10.68 -15.66
CA GLU A 165 -22.97 -11.28 -14.47
C GLU A 165 -23.27 -10.46 -13.20
N LEU A 166 -23.22 -9.13 -13.29
CA LEU A 166 -23.63 -8.24 -12.20
C LEU A 166 -25.12 -8.39 -11.85
N ALA A 167 -26.00 -8.51 -12.86
CA ALA A 167 -27.43 -8.67 -12.61
C ALA A 167 -27.80 -10.03 -11.99
N ALA A 168 -26.99 -11.07 -12.23
CA ALA A 168 -27.16 -12.38 -11.61
C ALA A 168 -26.73 -12.39 -10.14
N LEU A 169 -25.68 -11.63 -9.79
CA LEU A 169 -25.21 -11.48 -8.40
C LEU A 169 -26.14 -10.63 -7.52
N GLU A 170 -27.07 -9.87 -8.10
CA GLU A 170 -28.00 -8.99 -7.37
C GLU A 170 -29.34 -9.68 -7.05
N ASN A 171 -29.55 -10.94 -7.49
CA ASN A 171 -30.78 -11.71 -7.28
C ASN A 171 -30.60 -13.00 -6.45
N ASP A 172 -29.48 -13.15 -5.72
CA ASP A 172 -29.30 -14.14 -4.64
C ASP A 172 -29.26 -13.47 -3.26
#